data_AF-A0A8H3CPY3-F1
#
_entry.id   AF-A0A8H3CPY3-F1
#
_cell.length_a   1.000
_cell.length_b   1.000
_cell.length_c   1.000
_cell.angle_alpha   90.00
_cell.angle_beta   90.00
_cell.angle_gamma   90.00
#
_symmetry.space_group_name_H-M   'P 1'
#
loop_
_entity.id
_entity.type
_entity.pdbx_description
1 polymer ?
#
loop_
_entity_poly.entity_id
_entity_poly.type
_entity_poly.pdbx_seq_one_letter_code
_entity_poly.pdbx_strand_id
1 'polypeptide(L)'
;MADRPGWYLPTQICYPPELPAYLKNVYDLKPIVGVPIDADVIGIHAVIQAANRVSGVPGMHDPGLLMGLADHLFSVQMAEYRSKFSLVIFPSDATYTPPELPAHVSVKLEPVSGTPSDDEMTKAQEALRFYQQFSHGVFSF
;
A
#
# COMPACT_ATOMS: atom_id res chain seq x y z
N MET A 1 -24.19 14.68 -26.92
CA MET A 1 -23.90 14.39 -25.51
C MET A 1 -24.16 12.92 -25.30
N ALA A 2 -23.11 12.09 -25.27
CA ALA A 2 -23.24 10.65 -25.12
C ALA A 2 -23.06 10.32 -23.64
N ASP A 3 -24.14 9.87 -23.03
CA ASP A 3 -24.19 9.25 -21.72
C ASP A 3 -23.31 7.99 -21.79
N ARG A 4 -22.06 8.10 -21.33
CA ARG A 4 -21.12 6.98 -21.30
C ARG A 4 -21.33 6.27 -19.97
N PRO A 5 -21.73 5.00 -19.95
CA PRO A 5 -21.91 4.27 -18.70
C PRO A 5 -20.57 4.31 -17.96
N GLY A 6 -20.58 4.78 -16.71
CA GLY A 6 -19.40 4.79 -15.87
C GLY A 6 -18.83 3.38 -15.82
N TRP A 7 -17.67 3.17 -16.44
CA TRP A 7 -16.97 1.90 -16.47
C TRP A 7 -16.27 1.65 -15.14
N TYR A 8 -17.08 1.52 -14.10
CA TYR A 8 -16.75 0.71 -12.94
C TYR A 8 -17.01 -0.74 -13.33
N LEU A 9 -16.13 -1.67 -12.96
CA LEU A 9 -16.61 -3.01 -12.64
C LEU A 9 -17.24 -2.87 -11.25
N PRO A 10 -18.59 -2.85 -11.11
CA PRO A 10 -19.25 -2.67 -9.82
C PRO A 10 -19.05 -3.88 -8.88
N THR A 11 -18.12 -4.76 -9.22
CA THR A 11 -17.92 -6.11 -8.69
C THR A 11 -16.46 -6.39 -8.32
N GLN A 12 -15.54 -5.41 -8.38
CA GLN A 12 -14.19 -5.64 -7.87
C GLN A 12 -14.26 -5.68 -6.34
N ILE A 13 -14.05 -6.89 -5.80
CA ILE A 13 -14.06 -7.15 -4.37
C ILE A 13 -12.63 -7.48 -3.95
N CYS A 14 -12.07 -6.69 -3.04
CA CYS A 14 -10.79 -6.98 -2.41
C CYS A 14 -11.06 -7.81 -1.17
N TYR A 15 -10.63 -9.07 -1.17
CA TYR A 15 -10.79 -9.96 -0.01
C TYR A 15 -9.56 -9.88 0.90
N PRO A 16 -9.74 -9.65 2.21
CA PRO A 16 -8.64 -9.70 3.15
C PRO A 16 -8.20 -11.17 3.36
N PRO A 17 -6.94 -11.40 3.77
CA PRO A 17 -6.51 -12.71 4.22
C PRO A 17 -7.25 -13.12 5.50
N GLU A 18 -7.33 -14.43 5.74
CA GLU A 18 -7.85 -14.91 7.02
C GLU A 18 -6.93 -14.50 8.17
N LEU A 19 -7.49 -13.81 9.16
CA LEU A 19 -6.74 -13.37 10.32
C LEU A 19 -6.67 -14.48 11.38
N PRO A 20 -5.48 -14.70 11.98
CA PRO A 20 -5.37 -15.59 13.14
C PRO A 20 -6.16 -15.02 14.33
N ALA A 21 -6.56 -15.89 15.24
CA ALA A 21 -7.48 -15.56 16.35
C ALA A 21 -7.05 -14.33 17.16
N TYR A 22 -5.74 -14.17 17.41
CA TYR A 22 -5.21 -13.05 18.18
C TYR A 22 -5.38 -11.68 17.49
N LEU A 23 -5.46 -11.64 16.16
CA LEU A 23 -5.80 -10.42 15.40
C LEU A 23 -7.30 -10.29 15.18
N LYS A 24 -7.98 -11.39 14.85
CA LYS A 24 -9.43 -11.39 14.56
C LYS A 24 -10.29 -10.92 15.73
N ASN A 25 -9.82 -11.11 16.96
CA ASN A 25 -10.51 -10.64 18.17
C ASN A 25 -10.44 -9.12 18.36
N VAL A 26 -9.52 -8.44 17.66
CA VAL A 26 -9.27 -6.99 17.79
C VAL A 26 -9.64 -6.25 16.50
N TYR A 27 -9.40 -6.87 15.36
CA TYR A 27 -9.58 -6.31 14.04
C TYR A 27 -10.55 -7.14 13.21
N ASP A 28 -11.46 -6.45 12.52
CA ASP A 28 -12.44 -7.04 11.62
C ASP A 28 -12.23 -6.47 10.20
N LEU A 29 -11.31 -7.07 9.45
CA LEU A 29 -11.14 -6.72 8.03
C LEU A 29 -12.27 -7.35 7.23
N LYS A 30 -13.07 -6.51 6.59
CA LYS A 30 -14.17 -6.93 5.72
C LYS A 30 -13.74 -6.88 4.26
N PRO A 31 -14.35 -7.72 3.39
CA PRO A 31 -14.21 -7.54 1.96
C PRO A 31 -14.63 -6.13 1.54
N ILE A 32 -13.79 -5.45 0.78
CA ILE A 32 -14.06 -4.10 0.30
C ILE A 32 -14.67 -4.23 -1.10
N VAL A 33 -15.84 -3.62 -1.28
CA VAL A 33 -16.59 -3.65 -2.53
C VAL A 33 -16.57 -2.28 -3.17
N GLY A 34 -16.01 -2.18 -4.38
CA GLY A 34 -15.93 -0.93 -5.12
C GLY A 34 -14.78 -0.04 -4.63
N VAL A 35 -15.03 1.27 -4.51
CA VAL A 35 -13.99 2.23 -4.13
C VAL A 35 -13.76 2.16 -2.62
N PRO A 36 -12.53 1.91 -2.15
CA PRO A 36 -12.23 1.92 -0.73
C PRO A 36 -12.37 3.31 -0.13
N ILE A 37 -12.75 3.36 1.15
CA ILE A 37 -12.72 4.59 1.95
C ILE A 37 -11.47 4.63 2.83
N ASP A 38 -11.07 5.82 3.32
CA ASP A 38 -9.88 5.99 4.17
C ASP A 38 -9.87 5.04 5.37
N ALA A 39 -11.04 4.78 5.97
CA ALA A 39 -11.19 3.87 7.10
C ALA A 39 -10.78 2.42 6.75
N ASP A 40 -11.04 1.98 5.51
CA ASP A 40 -10.65 0.65 5.03
C ASP A 40 -9.12 0.53 4.97
N VAL A 41 -8.47 1.52 4.36
CA VAL A 41 -7.00 1.58 4.20
C VAL A 41 -6.32 1.67 5.57
N ILE A 42 -6.84 2.52 6.47
CA ILE A 42 -6.37 2.64 7.85
C ILE A 42 -6.49 1.31 8.60
N GLY A 43 -7.62 0.61 8.45
CA GLY A 43 -7.85 -0.69 9.07
C GLY A 43 -6.81 -1.73 8.66
N ILE A 44 -6.50 -1.81 7.36
CA ILE A 44 -5.47 -2.73 6.84
C ILE A 44 -4.08 -2.40 7.40
N HIS A 45 -3.70 -1.11 7.44
CA HIS A 45 -2.43 -0.68 8.03
C HIS A 45 -2.33 -1.01 9.52
N ALA A 46 -3.41 -0.87 10.28
CA ALA A 46 -3.44 -1.22 11.70
C ALA A 46 -3.17 -2.72 11.92
N VAL A 47 -3.76 -3.59 11.09
CA VAL A 47 -3.53 -5.04 11.14
C VAL A 47 -2.10 -5.39 10.76
N ILE A 48 -1.57 -4.81 9.69
CA ILE A 48 -0.17 -5.01 9.27
C ILE A 48 0.79 -4.61 10.40
N GLN A 49 0.54 -3.46 11.04
CA GLN A 49 1.36 -3.00 12.16
C GLN A 49 1.30 -3.97 13.34
N ALA A 50 0.10 -4.47 13.69
CA ALA A 50 -0.07 -5.44 14.76
C ALA A 50 0.64 -6.76 14.45
N ALA A 51 0.48 -7.31 13.24
CA ALA A 51 1.15 -8.51 12.78
C ALA A 51 2.68 -8.37 12.83
N ASN A 52 3.22 -7.23 12.39
CA ASN A 52 4.66 -6.96 12.46
C ASN A 52 5.19 -6.90 13.91
N ARG A 53 4.42 -6.31 14.84
CA ARG A 53 4.84 -6.24 16.26
C ARG A 53 4.98 -7.61 16.91
N VAL A 54 4.08 -8.54 16.60
CA VAL A 54 4.14 -9.90 17.17
C VAL A 54 5.09 -10.82 16.42
N SER A 55 5.52 -10.45 15.21
CA SER A 55 6.40 -11.27 14.36
C SER A 55 7.77 -11.57 15.00
N GLY A 56 8.21 -10.76 15.97
CA GLY A 56 9.42 -11.01 16.76
C GLY A 56 9.26 -12.05 17.88
N VAL A 57 8.03 -12.47 18.19
CA VAL A 57 7.76 -13.50 19.20
C VAL A 57 7.92 -14.89 18.58
N PRO A 58 8.70 -15.82 19.18
CA PRO A 58 8.85 -17.18 18.66
C PRO A 58 7.48 -17.86 18.44
N GLY A 59 7.28 -18.42 17.25
CA GLY A 59 6.04 -19.08 16.87
C GLY A 59 4.89 -18.17 16.45
N MET A 60 5.07 -16.84 16.47
CA MET A 60 4.08 -15.86 15.99
C MET A 60 4.43 -15.28 14.62
N HIS A 61 5.64 -15.54 14.13
CA HIS A 61 6.05 -15.11 12.79
C HIS A 61 5.30 -15.90 11.71
N ASP A 62 4.48 -15.20 10.94
CA ASP A 62 3.74 -15.76 9.80
C ASP A 62 4.00 -14.91 8.53
N PRO A 63 4.99 -15.31 7.71
CA PRO A 63 5.28 -14.66 6.44
C PRO A 63 4.10 -14.69 5.47
N GLY A 64 3.28 -15.75 5.51
CA GLY A 64 2.14 -15.93 4.62
C GLY A 64 1.05 -14.90 4.90
N LEU A 65 0.77 -14.65 6.19
CA LEU A 65 -0.15 -13.60 6.62
C LEU A 65 0.33 -12.21 6.18
N LEU A 66 1.60 -11.88 6.39
CA LEU A 66 2.15 -10.57 6.00
C LEU A 66 2.09 -10.36 4.48
N MET A 67 2.39 -11.40 3.69
CA MET A 67 2.27 -11.36 2.24
C MET A 67 0.81 -11.17 1.81
N GLY A 68 -0.14 -11.90 2.40
CA GLY A 68 -1.57 -11.75 2.11
C GLY A 68 -2.11 -10.37 2.47
N LEU A 69 -1.65 -9.78 3.58
CA LEU A 69 -2.01 -8.41 3.97
C LEU A 69 -1.43 -7.37 3.00
N ALA A 70 -0.20 -7.57 2.53
CA ALA A 70 0.43 -6.70 1.54
C ALA A 70 -0.28 -6.75 0.19
N ASP A 71 -0.64 -7.95 -0.29
CA ASP A 71 -1.40 -8.14 -1.53
C ASP A 71 -2.80 -7.50 -1.44
N HIS A 72 -3.47 -7.66 -0.29
CA HIS A 72 -4.76 -7.03 -0.04
C HIS A 72 -4.65 -5.50 -0.04
N LEU A 73 -3.66 -4.93 0.66
CA LEU A 73 -3.41 -3.48 0.68
C LEU A 73 -3.14 -2.94 -0.73
N PHE A 74 -2.30 -3.63 -1.50
CA PHE A 74 -2.00 -3.26 -2.89
C PHE A 74 -3.26 -3.27 -3.75
N SER A 75 -4.07 -4.33 -3.66
CA SER A 75 -5.33 -4.44 -4.39
C SER A 75 -6.29 -3.28 -4.07
N VAL A 76 -6.39 -2.91 -2.80
CA VAL A 76 -7.21 -1.80 -2.31
C VAL A 76 -6.69 -0.47 -2.86
N GLN A 77 -5.39 -0.19 -2.75
CA GLN A 77 -4.77 1.02 -3.30
C GLN A 77 -4.96 1.11 -4.82
N MET A 78 -4.89 -0.02 -5.52
CA MET A 78 -5.17 -0.07 -6.96
C MET A 78 -6.63 0.19 -7.29
N ALA A 79 -7.57 -0.24 -6.45
CA ALA A 79 -8.99 0.07 -6.60
C ALA A 79 -9.25 1.58 -6.42
N GLU A 80 -8.63 2.19 -5.42
CA GLU A 80 -8.69 3.65 -5.20
C GLU A 80 -8.08 4.40 -6.39
N TYR A 81 -6.89 4.01 -6.82
CA TYR A 81 -6.19 4.64 -7.95
C TYR A 81 -7.02 4.56 -9.23
N ARG A 82 -7.54 3.37 -9.58
CA ARG A 82 -8.40 3.18 -10.75
C ARG A 82 -9.72 3.94 -10.68
N SER A 83 -10.22 4.22 -9.48
CA SER A 83 -11.42 5.05 -9.30
C SER A 83 -11.17 6.52 -9.65
N LYS A 84 -9.95 7.00 -9.39
CA LYS A 84 -9.52 8.40 -9.64
C LYS A 84 -9.01 8.59 -11.07
N PHE A 85 -8.37 7.58 -11.64
CA PHE A 85 -7.70 7.65 -12.95
C PHE A 85 -8.31 6.60 -13.89
N SER A 86 -9.03 7.08 -14.93
CA SER A 86 -9.61 6.23 -15.98
C SER A 86 -8.53 5.37 -16.65
N LEU A 87 -8.88 4.13 -17.04
CA LEU A 87 -7.99 3.23 -17.82
C LEU A 87 -7.51 3.80 -19.17
N VAL A 88 -8.13 4.88 -19.66
CA VAL A 88 -7.60 5.66 -20.81
C VAL A 88 -6.28 6.38 -20.45
N ILE A 89 -5.99 6.50 -19.15
CA ILE A 89 -4.78 7.02 -18.52
C ILE A 89 -4.01 5.85 -17.83
N PHE A 90 -3.88 4.70 -18.48
CA PHE A 90 -2.59 4.02 -18.44
C PHE A 90 -1.82 4.49 -19.67
N PRO A 91 -1.25 5.71 -19.69
CA PRO A 91 -0.26 5.98 -20.70
C PRO A 91 0.90 5.06 -20.33
N SER A 92 1.32 4.26 -21.29
CA SER A 92 2.66 3.66 -21.27
C SER A 92 3.77 4.73 -21.07
N ASP A 93 3.40 6.02 -21.11
CA ASP A 93 4.21 7.23 -20.99
C ASP A 93 3.87 8.10 -19.74
N ALA A 94 3.16 7.58 -18.72
CA ALA A 94 2.87 8.36 -17.51
C ALA A 94 4.15 8.78 -16.78
N THR A 95 4.28 10.07 -16.45
CA THR A 95 5.39 10.56 -15.60
C THR A 95 4.95 10.68 -14.15
N TYR A 96 5.57 9.89 -13.27
CA TYR A 96 5.40 9.91 -11.82
C TYR A 96 6.46 10.83 -11.19
N THR A 97 6.05 12.02 -10.74
CA THR A 97 6.95 12.96 -10.05
C THR A 97 6.98 12.62 -8.55
N PRO A 98 8.16 12.31 -7.98
CA PRO A 98 8.27 11.99 -6.56
C PRO A 98 7.99 13.24 -5.70
N PRO A 99 7.43 13.07 -4.48
CA PRO A 99 7.30 14.17 -3.53
C PRO A 99 8.67 14.66 -3.06
N GLU A 100 8.75 15.91 -2.61
CA GLU A 100 9.97 16.44 -1.99
C GLU A 100 10.32 15.60 -0.75
N LEU A 101 11.52 15.04 -0.74
CA LEU A 101 12.01 14.25 0.38
C LEU A 101 12.60 15.18 1.45
N PRO A 102 12.43 14.84 2.75
CA PRO A 102 13.09 15.56 3.83
C PRO A 102 14.61 15.58 3.66
N ALA A 103 15.26 16.65 4.13
CA ALA A 103 16.71 16.83 4.00
C ALA A 103 17.58 15.71 4.60
N HIS A 104 17.02 14.89 5.50
CA HIS A 104 17.71 13.75 6.11
C HIS A 104 17.66 12.45 5.27
N VAL A 105 16.89 12.42 4.17
CA VAL A 105 16.86 11.30 3.23
C VAL A 105 17.81 11.61 2.07
N SER A 106 18.98 10.99 2.07
CA SER A 106 20.04 11.25 1.07
C SER A 106 19.76 10.67 -0.32
N VAL A 107 18.69 9.90 -0.48
CA VAL A 107 18.31 9.31 -1.77
C VAL A 107 17.66 10.38 -2.65
N LYS A 108 18.19 10.56 -3.86
CA LYS A 108 17.59 11.45 -4.86
C LYS A 108 16.64 10.65 -5.75
N LEU A 109 15.35 10.97 -5.67
CA LEU A 109 14.34 10.42 -6.57
C LEU A 109 14.14 11.37 -7.75
N GLU A 110 14.22 10.84 -8.96
CA GLU A 110 13.91 11.57 -10.20
C GLU A 110 12.51 11.17 -10.68
N PRO A 111 11.84 12.00 -11.51
CA PRO A 111 10.60 11.62 -12.15
C PRO A 111 10.76 10.36 -13.00
N VAL A 112 9.87 9.39 -12.83
CA VAL A 112 9.88 8.13 -13.59
C VAL A 112 8.81 8.19 -14.67
N SER A 113 9.17 7.93 -15.93
CA SER A 113 8.21 7.93 -17.05
C SER A 113 7.98 6.51 -17.57
N GLY A 114 6.71 6.14 -17.72
CA GLY A 114 6.30 4.83 -18.21
C GLY A 114 6.56 3.70 -17.20
N THR A 115 7.04 2.56 -17.69
CA THR A 115 7.35 1.41 -16.83
C THR A 115 8.65 1.68 -16.05
N PRO A 116 8.62 1.66 -14.71
CA PRO A 116 9.81 1.87 -13.91
C PRO A 116 10.83 0.75 -14.15
N SER A 117 12.10 1.12 -14.22
CA SER A 117 13.24 0.18 -14.17
C SER A 117 13.47 -0.34 -12.75
N ASP A 118 14.21 -1.45 -12.63
CA ASP A 118 14.58 -2.03 -11.34
C ASP A 118 15.39 -1.05 -10.47
N ASP A 119 16.23 -0.22 -11.08
CA ASP A 119 17.02 0.81 -10.39
C ASP A 119 16.12 1.92 -9.82
N GLU A 120 15.12 2.36 -10.58
CA GLU A 120 14.15 3.35 -10.12
C GLU A 120 13.29 2.82 -8.97
N MET A 121 12.86 1.55 -9.07
CA MET A 121 12.15 0.86 -7.99
C MET A 121 13.02 0.72 -6.74
N THR A 122 14.29 0.35 -6.90
CA THR A 122 15.23 0.19 -5.78
C THR A 122 15.45 1.51 -5.05
N LYS A 123 15.64 2.62 -5.77
CA LYS A 123 15.79 3.96 -5.18
C LYS A 123 14.53 4.38 -4.41
N ALA A 124 13.35 4.14 -4.96
CA ALA A 124 12.08 4.44 -4.28
C ALA A 124 11.96 3.67 -2.95
N GLN A 125 12.33 2.38 -2.94
CA GLN A 125 12.35 1.55 -1.72
C GLN A 125 13.40 2.01 -0.72
N GLU A 126 14.59 2.42 -1.17
CA GLU A 126 15.63 2.97 -0.31
C GLU A 126 15.17 4.25 0.39
N ALA A 127 14.56 5.18 -0.34
CA ALA A 127 14.03 6.41 0.23
C ALA A 127 12.99 6.12 1.33
N LEU A 128 12.08 5.17 1.07
CA LEU A 128 11.07 4.75 2.04
C LEU A 128 11.70 4.15 3.31
N ARG A 129 12.70 3.28 3.13
CA ARG A 129 13.42 2.64 4.23
C ARG A 129 14.19 3.65 5.08
N PHE A 130 14.87 4.62 4.46
CA PHE A 130 15.55 5.70 5.20
C PHE A 130 14.53 6.47 6.05
N TYR A 131 13.43 6.90 5.46
CA TYR A 131 12.37 7.61 6.18
C TYR A 131 11.84 6.80 7.38
N GLN A 132 11.59 5.50 7.18
CA GLN A 132 11.14 4.60 8.25
C GLN A 132 12.17 4.43 9.37
N GLN A 133 13.46 4.30 9.04
CA GLN A 133 14.53 4.19 10.04
C GLN A 133 14.58 5.42 10.96
N PHE A 134 14.34 6.63 10.43
CA PHE A 134 14.24 7.83 11.26
C PHE A 134 12.98 7.86 12.12
N SER A 135 11.85 7.32 11.64
CA SER A 135 10.63 7.20 12.46
C SER A 135 10.77 6.21 13.63
N HIS A 136 11.66 5.22 13.51
CA HIS A 136 11.99 4.25 14.55
C HIS A 136 13.19 4.64 15.42
N GLY A 137 13.91 5.72 15.07
CA GLY A 137 14.96 6.32 15.86
C GLY A 137 14.38 7.12 17.03
N VAL A 138 14.04 6.44 18.12
CA VAL A 138 13.79 7.05 19.43
C VAL A 138 15.00 7.90 19.82
N PHE A 139 14.74 9.16 20.17
CA PHE A 139 15.70 10.07 20.79
C PHE A 139 16.39 9.37 21.97
N SER A 140 17.70 9.14 21.86
CA SER A 140 18.55 8.84 23.01
C SER A 140 19.42 10.07 23.29
N PHE A 141 18.98 10.89 24.24
CA PHE A 141 19.83 11.77 25.05
C PHE A 141 19.45 11.56 26.51
#